data_AF-A0A7W1D196-F1
#
_entry.id   AF-A0A7W1D196-F1
#
_cell.length_a   1.000
_cell.length_b   1.000
_cell.length_c   1.000
_cell.angle_alpha   90.00
_cell.angle_beta   90.00
_cell.angle_gamma   90.00
#
_symmetry.space_group_name_H-M   'P 1'
#
loop_
_entity.id
_entity.type
_entity.pdbx_description
1 polymer ?
#
loop_
_entity_poly.entity_id
_entity_poly.type
_entity_poly.pdbx_seq_one_letter_code
_entity_poly.pdbx_strand_id
1 'polypeptide(L)' 'MSEDRSVEEMADEVLMRQAKARADRSGEPLEEAMEAVLNTEAGAQLRELRDVPHDEESVEEWQVGMA' A
#
# COMPACT_ATOMS: atom_id res chain seq x y z
N MET A 1 8.38 -20.96 -6.76
CA MET A 1 7.52 -20.81 -5.57
C MET A 1 6.95 -19.42 -5.72
N SER A 2 5.70 -19.32 -6.13
CA SER A 2 5.05 -18.01 -6.25
C SER A 2 5.05 -17.36 -4.88
N GLU A 3 5.42 -16.10 -4.80
CA GLU A 3 5.23 -15.31 -3.60
C GLU A 3 3.72 -15.10 -3.46
N ASP A 4 3.04 -16.02 -2.77
CA ASP A 4 1.61 -15.91 -2.44
C ASP A 4 1.41 -14.78 -1.40
N ARG A 5 1.80 -13.55 -1.76
CA ARG A 5 1.53 -12.35 -0.98
C ARG A 5 0.16 -11.82 -1.35
N SER A 6 -0.66 -11.58 -0.34
CA SER A 6 -1.99 -10.98 -0.51
C SER A 6 -1.88 -9.56 -1.05
N VAL A 7 -2.90 -9.11 -1.78
CA VAL A 7 -3.06 -7.70 -2.17
C VAL A 7 -3.03 -6.78 -0.94
N GLU A 8 -3.59 -7.24 0.18
CA GLU A 8 -3.55 -6.54 1.46
C GLU A 8 -2.12 -6.28 1.94
N GLU A 9 -1.27 -7.32 1.91
CA GLU A 9 0.12 -7.24 2.37
C GLU A 9 0.93 -6.29 1.47
N MET A 10 0.71 -6.37 0.15
CA MET A 10 1.36 -5.46 -0.79
C MET A 10 0.91 -4.01 -0.60
N ALA A 11 -0.38 -3.78 -0.35
CA ALA A 11 -0.90 -2.45 -0.09
C ALA A 11 -0.33 -1.85 1.20
N ASP A 12 -0.24 -2.64 2.28
CA ASP A 12 0.37 -2.20 3.54
C ASP A 12 1.87 -1.90 3.39
N GLU A 13 2.61 -2.76 2.68
CA GLU A 13 4.04 -2.54 2.38
C GLU A 13 4.26 -1.22 1.64
N VAL A 14 3.43 -0.92 0.63
CA VAL A 14 3.55 0.31 -0.17
C VAL A 14 3.22 1.54 0.69
N LEU A 15 2.14 1.51 1.46
CA LEU A 15 1.78 2.59 2.39
C LEU A 15 2.92 2.86 3.39
N MET A 16 3.48 1.80 3.97
CA MET A 16 4.59 1.90 4.93
C MET A 16 5.86 2.49 4.31
N ARG A 17 6.20 2.11 3.06
CA ARG A 17 7.34 2.70 2.34
C ARG A 17 7.12 4.18 2.04
N GLN A 18 5.92 4.57 1.62
CA GLN A 18 5.58 5.97 1.34
C GLN A 18 5.64 6.82 2.62
N ALA A 19 5.09 6.32 3.74
CA ALA A 19 5.12 7.00 5.02
C ALA A 19 6.57 7.20 5.53
N LYS A 20 7.42 6.17 5.43
CA LYS A 20 8.85 6.28 5.79
C LYS A 20 9.58 7.30 4.92
N ALA A 21 9.45 7.21 3.60
CA ALA A 21 10.10 8.14 2.68
C ALA A 21 9.64 9.59 2.88
N ARG A 22 8.40 9.79 3.32
CA ARG A 22 7.89 11.10 3.71
C ARG A 22 8.50 11.57 5.03
N ALA A 23 8.41 10.75 6.09
CA ALA A 23 8.95 11.07 7.42
C ALA A 23 10.45 11.42 7.35
N ASP A 24 11.23 10.67 6.57
CA ASP A 24 12.66 10.93 6.35
C ASP A 24 12.91 12.29 5.69
N ARG A 25 11.98 12.77 4.85
CA ARG A 25 12.09 14.04 4.11
C ARG A 25 11.58 15.23 4.90
N SER A 26 10.47 15.07 5.62
CA SER A 26 9.79 16.15 6.35
C SER A 26 10.28 16.28 7.80
N GLY A 27 10.84 15.22 8.38
CA GLY A 27 11.14 15.12 9.81
C GLY A 27 9.88 14.91 10.67
N GLU A 28 8.72 14.71 10.06
CA GLU A 28 7.46 14.40 10.76
C GLU A 28 7.54 13.01 11.43
N PRO A 29 6.84 12.80 12.56
CA PRO A 29 6.61 11.46 13.09
C PRO A 29 6.02 10.52 12.02
N LEU A 30 6.37 9.24 12.07
CA LEU A 30 5.88 8.25 11.09
C LEU A 30 4.34 8.18 11.04
N GLU A 31 3.67 8.37 12.17
CA GLU A 31 2.21 8.39 12.25
C GLU A 31 1.62 9.58 11.48
N GLU A 32 2.13 10.79 11.68
CA GLU A 32 1.70 11.99 10.94
C GLU A 32 2.01 11.85 9.44
N ALA A 33 3.17 11.27 9.09
CA ALA A 33 3.54 11.00 7.72
C ALA A 33 2.61 9.95 7.07
N MET A 34 2.20 8.91 7.82
CA MET A 34 1.24 7.91 7.39
C MET A 34 -0.16 8.52 7.19
N GLU A 35 -0.63 9.35 8.12
CA GLU A 35 -1.90 10.07 7.99
C GLU A 35 -1.90 10.95 6.74
N ALA A 36 -0.81 11.68 6.50
CA ALA A 36 -0.66 12.49 5.30
C ALA A 36 -0.66 11.67 4.00
N VAL A 37 -0.08 10.46 4.01
CA VAL A 37 -0.14 9.52 2.87
C VAL A 37 -1.57 9.04 2.64
N LEU A 38 -2.27 8.61 3.69
CA LEU A 38 -3.65 8.13 3.62
C LEU A 38 -4.64 9.21 3.17
N ASN A 39 -4.33 10.48 3.43
CA ASN A 39 -5.12 11.62 2.96
C ASN A 39 -4.89 11.98 1.48
N THR A 40 -3.99 11.28 0.78
CA THR A 40 -3.87 11.39 -0.68
C THR A 40 -4.83 10.44 -1.39
N GLU A 41 -5.22 10.79 -2.61
CA GLU A 41 -6.06 9.92 -3.46
C GLU A 41 -5.46 8.51 -3.62
N ALA A 42 -4.15 8.43 -3.90
CA ALA A 42 -3.47 7.15 -4.04
C ALA A 42 -3.40 6.35 -2.72
N GLY A 43 -3.17 7.03 -1.59
CA GLY A 43 -3.15 6.40 -0.28
C GLY A 43 -4.53 5.89 0.16
N ALA A 44 -5.60 6.60 -0.19
CA ALA A 44 -6.97 6.15 0.05
C ALA A 44 -7.29 4.86 -0.74
N GLN A 45 -6.90 4.79 -2.02
CA GLN A 45 -7.08 3.59 -2.84
C GLN A 45 -6.28 2.39 -2.30
N LEU A 46 -5.02 2.61 -1.89
CA LEU A 46 -4.22 1.56 -1.26
C LEU A 46 -4.82 1.09 0.07
N ARG A 47 -5.38 2.01 0.87
CA ARG A 47 -6.07 1.65 2.10
C ARG A 47 -7.30 0.78 1.83
N GLU A 48 -8.05 1.08 0.78
CA GLU A 48 -9.20 0.26 0.39
C GLU A 48 -8.76 -1.16 0.01
N LEU A 49 -7.69 -1.31 -0.76
CA LEU A 49 -7.10 -2.62 -1.09
C LEU A 49 -6.61 -3.39 0.15
N ARG A 50 -6.18 -2.70 1.20
CA ARG A 50 -5.79 -3.31 2.48
C ARG A 50 -7.00 -3.75 3.30
N ASP A 51 -8.02 -2.89 3.39
CA ASP A 51 -9.14 -3.07 4.33
C ASP A 51 -10.26 -3.96 3.77
N VAL A 52 -10.24 -4.28 2.46
CA VAL A 52 -11.26 -5.14 1.82
C VAL A 52 -10.97 -6.62 2.11
N PRO A 53 -11.93 -7.38 2.68
CA PRO A 53 -11.82 -8.83 2.78
C PRO A 53 -11.89 -9.45 1.38
N HIS A 54 -10.75 -9.88 0.87
CA HIS A 54 -10.68 -10.58 -0.41
C HIS A 54 -10.99 -12.07 -0.20
N ASP A 55 -12.16 -12.51 -0.68
CA ASP A 55 -12.45 -13.92 -0.90
C ASP A 55 -11.50 -14.45 -1.99
N GLU A 56 -10.33 -14.96 -1.60
CA GLU A 56 -9.37 -15.80 -2.37
C GLU A 56 -9.26 -15.59 -3.90
N GLU A 57 -9.46 -14.40 -4.45
CA GLU A 57 -9.26 -14.15 -5.87
C GLU A 57 -7.80 -13.78 -6.11
N SER A 58 -7.11 -14.73 -6.72
CA SER A 58 -5.66 -14.82 -6.86
C SER A 58 -5.12 -13.63 -7.66
N VAL A 59 -3.96 -13.12 -7.23
CA VAL A 59 -3.30 -11.89 -7.72
C VAL A 59 -2.68 -12.06 -9.12
N GLU A 60 -3.38 -12.68 -10.07
CA GLU A 60 -2.84 -12.94 -11.41
C GLU A 60 -3.12 -11.79 -12.40
N GLU A 61 -4.09 -10.90 -12.15
CA GLU A 61 -4.43 -9.82 -13.11
C GLU A 61 -3.63 -8.52 -12.96
N TRP A 62 -2.98 -8.24 -11.83
CA TRP A 62 -2.34 -6.93 -11.62
C TRP A 62 -0.89 -6.81 -12.15
N GLN A 63 -0.31 -7.88 -12.69
CA GLN A 63 1.05 -7.86 -13.28
C GLN A 63 1.05 -7.56 -14.79
N VAL A 64 -0.10 -7.58 -15.47
CA VAL A 64 -0.19 -7.31 -16.92
C VAL A 64 -0.34 -5.81 -17.15
N GLY A 65 0.73 -5.05 -16.91
CA GLY A 65 0.71 -3.60 -17.14
C GLY A 65 2.08 -2.92 -17.17
N MET A 66 3.18 -3.67 -17.07
CA MET A 66 4.53 -3.13 -17.20
C MET A 66 5.19 -3.72 -18.45
N ALA A 67 4.82 -3.18 -19.61
CA ALA A 67 5.48 -3.40 -20.90
C ALA A 67 5.89 -2.06 -21.51
#